data_AF-A0A661RSK4-F1
#
_entry.id   AF-A0A661RSK4-F1
#
_cell.length_a   1.000
_cell.length_b   1.000
_cell.length_c   1.000
_cell.angle_alpha   90.00
_cell.angle_beta   90.00
_cell.angle_gamma   90.00
#
_symmetry.space_group_name_H-M   'P 1'
#
loop_
_entity.id
_entity.type
_entity.pdbx_description
1 polymer ?
#
loop_
_entity_poly.entity_id
_entity_poly.type
_entity_poly.pdbx_seq_one_letter_code
_entity_poly.pdbx_strand_id
1 'polypeptide(L)'
;MYSRLTLALRQRAAFLNAQKHILKRARVFYKMAFTPKNLTPSQMAAVGDLLQSSHSTKEVQDKVGKFLDKQIEKLRLKEKRSGRPGSWLTPLRNEIDEMPLGEVLKDWIRDQKYLEGCPWADDIHSLSAMRRFWNYVYGQYCYEKTLGKGMPLEEVDPS
;
A
#
# COMPACT_ATOMS: atom_id res chain seq x y z
N MET A 1 -8.28 34.91 19.36
CA MET A 1 -9.01 33.68 19.77
C MET A 1 -9.70 33.13 18.53
N TYR A 2 -9.21 32.02 17.95
CA TYR A 2 -9.85 31.46 16.74
C TYR A 2 -11.21 30.87 17.11
N SER A 3 -12.24 31.15 16.31
CA SER A 3 -13.56 30.52 16.51
C SER A 3 -13.44 29.00 16.38
N ARG A 4 -14.22 28.24 17.15
CA ARG A 4 -14.26 26.76 17.07
C ARG A 4 -14.49 26.27 15.62
N LEU A 5 -15.24 27.04 14.83
CA LEU A 5 -15.47 26.78 13.40
C LEU A 5 -14.16 26.88 12.59
N THR A 6 -13.35 27.91 12.80
CA THR A 6 -12.08 28.10 12.07
C THR A 6 -11.07 26.99 12.36
N LEU A 7 -11.02 26.50 13.61
CA LEU A 7 -10.17 25.37 13.98
C LEU A 7 -10.65 24.07 13.32
N ALA A 8 -11.96 23.80 13.35
CA ALA A 8 -12.54 22.62 12.72
C ALA A 8 -12.33 22.60 11.20
N LEU A 9 -12.46 23.75 10.52
CA LEU A 9 -12.20 23.87 9.09
C LEU A 9 -10.73 23.61 8.73
N ARG A 10 -9.79 24.11 9.53
CA ARG A 10 -8.35 23.84 9.35
C ARG A 10 -8.02 22.36 9.53
N GLN A 11 -8.54 21.72 10.57
CA GLN A 11 -8.35 20.28 10.80
C GLN A 11 -8.93 19.44 9.66
N ARG A 12 -10.12 19.80 9.16
CA ARG A 12 -10.73 19.15 8.00
C ARG A 12 -9.88 19.31 6.74
N ALA A 13 -9.37 20.51 6.47
CA ALA A 13 -8.50 20.75 5.32
C ALA A 13 -7.20 19.93 5.40
N ALA A 14 -6.53 19.92 6.56
CA ALA A 14 -5.33 19.11 6.79
C ALA A 14 -5.61 17.61 6.57
N PHE A 15 -6.74 17.10 7.09
CA PHE A 15 -7.17 15.72 6.88
C PHE A 15 -7.40 15.37 5.41
N LEU A 16 -8.08 16.24 4.65
CA LEU A 16 -8.32 16.03 3.22
C LEU A 16 -7.01 16.02 2.43
N ASN A 17 -6.09 16.93 2.76
CA ASN A 17 -4.78 16.97 2.13
C ASN A 17 -3.97 15.70 2.45
N ALA A 18 -4.03 15.20 3.70
CA ALA A 18 -3.46 13.90 4.07
C ALA A 18 -4.01 12.76 3.23
N GLN A 19 -5.34 12.71 3.04
CA GLN A 19 -5.96 11.68 2.21
C GLN A 19 -5.52 11.75 0.75
N LYS A 20 -5.46 12.96 0.17
CA LYS A 20 -4.93 13.16 -1.20
C LYS A 20 -3.50 12.66 -1.32
N HIS A 21 -2.65 12.97 -0.33
CA HIS A 21 -1.26 12.51 -0.30
C HIS A 21 -1.15 10.99 -0.25
N ILE A 22 -1.86 10.36 0.69
CA ILE A 22 -1.87 8.89 0.84
C ILE A 22 -2.40 8.22 -0.43
N LEU A 23 -3.42 8.79 -1.07
CA LEU A 23 -3.95 8.29 -2.35
C LEU A 23 -2.89 8.36 -3.46
N LYS A 24 -2.15 9.47 -3.56
CA LYS A 24 -1.05 9.63 -4.53
C LYS A 24 0.02 8.56 -4.30
N ARG A 25 0.42 8.34 -3.05
CA ARG A 25 1.38 7.29 -2.67
C ARG A 25 0.85 5.88 -3.00
N ALA A 26 -0.43 5.60 -2.74
CA ALA A 26 -1.09 4.35 -3.10
C ALA A 26 -1.07 4.09 -4.61
N ARG A 27 -1.31 5.12 -5.45
CA ARG A 27 -1.22 4.98 -6.91
C ARG A 27 0.20 4.69 -7.38
N VAL A 28 1.21 5.36 -6.80
CA VAL A 28 2.62 5.09 -7.11
C VAL A 28 2.94 3.64 -6.78
N PHE A 29 2.59 3.19 -5.57
CA PHE A 29 2.77 1.80 -5.15
C PHE A 29 2.03 0.81 -6.05
N TYR A 30 0.79 1.08 -6.43
CA TYR A 30 0.04 0.20 -7.31
C TYR A 30 0.71 0.01 -8.67
N LYS A 31 1.27 1.10 -9.24
CA LYS A 31 2.00 1.08 -10.51
C LYS A 31 3.31 0.28 -10.44
N MET A 32 3.82 -0.03 -9.24
CA MET A 32 4.95 -0.94 -8.99
C MET A 32 4.60 -2.42 -9.20
N ALA A 33 3.62 -2.72 -10.06
CA ALA A 33 3.20 -4.06 -10.44
C ALA A 33 2.33 -4.83 -9.41
N PHE A 34 1.72 -4.15 -8.43
CA PHE A 34 0.73 -4.72 -7.49
C PHE A 34 -0.66 -4.88 -8.14
N THR A 35 -0.70 -5.53 -9.30
CA THR A 35 -1.89 -5.64 -10.16
C THR A 35 -2.45 -7.06 -10.17
N PRO A 36 -3.70 -7.28 -10.64
CA PRO A 36 -4.29 -8.61 -10.79
C PRO A 36 -3.51 -9.56 -11.70
N LYS A 37 -2.62 -9.04 -12.55
CA LYS A 37 -1.73 -9.86 -13.40
C LYS A 37 -0.66 -10.60 -12.60
N ASN A 38 -0.22 -10.01 -11.49
CA ASN A 38 0.92 -10.52 -10.72
C ASN A 38 0.48 -11.13 -9.39
N LEU A 39 -0.49 -10.52 -8.71
CA LEU A 39 -0.96 -10.92 -7.38
C LEU A 39 -2.40 -11.44 -7.43
N THR A 40 -2.66 -12.49 -6.66
CA THR A 40 -4.01 -13.05 -6.52
C THR A 40 -4.87 -12.24 -5.54
N PRO A 41 -6.20 -12.33 -5.63
CA PRO A 41 -7.09 -11.61 -4.71
C PRO A 41 -6.88 -12.04 -3.25
N SER A 42 -6.64 -13.34 -3.04
CA SER A 42 -6.38 -13.88 -1.71
C SER A 42 -5.08 -13.36 -1.11
N GLN A 43 -4.04 -13.15 -1.92
CA GLN A 43 -2.78 -12.55 -1.48
C GLN A 43 -2.99 -11.10 -1.02
N MET A 44 -3.73 -10.31 -1.80
CA MET A 44 -4.03 -8.92 -1.47
C MET A 44 -4.95 -8.80 -0.24
N ALA A 45 -5.97 -9.65 -0.15
CA ALA A 45 -6.88 -9.69 1.00
C ALA A 45 -6.14 -10.08 2.28
N ALA A 46 -5.27 -11.10 2.23
CA ALA A 46 -4.51 -11.55 3.39
C ALA A 46 -3.65 -10.42 4.01
N VAL A 47 -2.99 -9.60 3.19
CA VAL A 47 -2.26 -8.42 3.70
C VAL A 47 -3.21 -7.43 4.36
N GLY A 48 -4.39 -7.21 3.77
CA GLY A 48 -5.45 -6.38 4.36
C GLY A 48 -5.90 -6.88 5.73
N ASP A 49 -6.13 -8.18 5.88
CA ASP A 49 -6.57 -8.78 7.14
C ASP A 49 -5.50 -8.64 8.24
N LEU A 50 -4.23 -8.80 7.89
CA LEU A 50 -3.11 -8.58 8.81
C LEU A 50 -3.02 -7.11 9.25
N LEU A 51 -3.23 -6.16 8.33
CA LEU A 51 -3.29 -4.73 8.65
C LEU A 51 -4.45 -4.35 9.57
N GLN A 52 -5.64 -4.90 9.34
CA GLN A 52 -6.82 -4.58 10.15
C GLN A 52 -6.75 -5.22 11.55
N SER A 53 -6.18 -6.42 11.66
CA SER A 53 -6.03 -7.13 12.93
C SER A 53 -4.83 -6.66 13.78
N SER A 54 -4.04 -5.69 13.33
CA SER A 54 -2.87 -5.17 14.07
C SER A 54 -3.22 -3.91 14.85
N HIS A 55 -2.73 -3.78 16.08
CA HIS A 55 -2.99 -2.65 16.98
C HIS A 55 -1.90 -1.58 16.97
N SER A 56 -0.75 -1.87 16.35
CA SER A 56 0.35 -0.91 16.19
C SER A 56 1.05 -1.08 14.83
N THR A 57 1.81 -0.06 14.42
CA THR A 57 2.64 -0.12 13.21
C THR A 57 3.71 -1.21 13.29
N LYS A 58 4.31 -1.40 14.48
CA LYS A 58 5.27 -2.47 14.76
C LYS A 58 4.64 -3.85 14.57
N GLU A 59 3.43 -4.04 15.07
CA GLU A 59 2.72 -5.32 14.91
C GLU A 59 2.40 -5.61 13.44
N VAL A 60 2.08 -4.58 12.64
CA VAL A 60 1.95 -4.76 11.19
C VAL A 60 3.27 -5.22 10.57
N GLN A 61 4.37 -4.52 10.88
CA GLN A 61 5.69 -4.88 10.36
C GLN A 61 6.02 -6.34 10.65
N ASP A 62 5.79 -6.79 11.88
CA ASP A 62 6.02 -8.16 12.30
C ASP A 62 5.10 -9.16 11.59
N LYS A 63 3.78 -8.91 11.56
CA LYS A 63 2.80 -9.85 11.00
C LYS A 63 2.92 -9.95 9.48
N VAL A 64 2.97 -8.81 8.78
CA VAL A 64 3.09 -8.77 7.33
C VAL A 64 4.47 -9.26 6.90
N GLY A 65 5.53 -8.88 7.61
CA GLY A 65 6.89 -9.39 7.37
C GLY A 65 6.95 -10.92 7.44
N LYS A 66 6.52 -11.52 8.57
CA LYS A 66 6.49 -12.99 8.74
C LYS A 66 5.64 -13.69 7.69
N PHE A 67 4.50 -13.10 7.33
CA PHE A 67 3.65 -13.64 6.27
C PHE A 67 4.39 -13.67 4.94
N LEU A 68 4.97 -12.55 4.53
CA LEU A 68 5.67 -12.41 3.25
C LEU A 68 6.92 -13.28 3.20
N ASP A 69 7.73 -13.33 4.25
CA ASP A 69 8.92 -14.20 4.34
C ASP A 69 8.54 -15.66 4.08
N LYS A 70 7.49 -16.15 4.74
CA LYS A 70 6.98 -17.51 4.54
C LYS A 70 6.44 -17.75 3.13
N GLN A 71 5.81 -16.75 2.50
CA GLN A 71 5.34 -16.88 1.11
C GLN A 71 6.52 -16.91 0.14
N ILE A 72 7.49 -16.00 0.31
CA ILE A 72 8.70 -15.89 -0.52
C ILE A 72 9.50 -17.19 -0.45
N GLU A 73 9.73 -17.74 0.74
CA GLU A 73 10.45 -19.00 0.93
C GLU A 73 9.77 -20.15 0.16
N LYS A 74 8.45 -20.31 0.32
CA LYS A 74 7.67 -21.32 -0.39
C LYS A 74 7.74 -21.16 -1.91
N LEU A 75 7.66 -19.92 -2.39
CA LEU A 75 7.71 -19.62 -3.81
C LEU A 75 9.10 -19.88 -4.39
N ARG A 76 10.19 -19.57 -3.67
CA ARG A 76 11.56 -19.87 -4.10
C ARG A 76 11.80 -21.37 -4.23
N LEU A 77 11.27 -22.17 -3.30
CA LEU A 77 11.32 -23.63 -3.40
C LEU A 77 10.54 -24.16 -4.61
N LYS A 78 9.38 -23.56 -4.92
CA LYS A 78 8.57 -23.92 -6.09
C LYS A 78 9.23 -23.49 -7.41
N GLU A 79 9.83 -22.31 -7.44
CA GLU A 79 10.55 -21.79 -8.59
C GLU A 79 11.73 -22.69 -8.95
N LYS A 80 12.55 -23.11 -7.97
CA LYS A 80 13.62 -24.10 -8.20
C LYS A 80 13.16 -25.39 -8.87
N ARG A 81 11.89 -25.79 -8.67
CA ARG A 81 11.30 -27.00 -9.24
C ARG A 81 10.63 -26.78 -10.59
N SER A 82 10.11 -25.58 -10.85
CA SER A 82 9.23 -25.29 -11.99
C SER A 82 9.79 -24.27 -12.99
N GLY A 83 10.88 -23.59 -12.65
CA GLY A 83 11.52 -22.54 -13.44
C GLY A 83 10.67 -21.27 -13.63
N ARG A 84 9.53 -21.16 -12.95
CA ARG A 84 8.62 -20.00 -13.08
C ARG A 84 8.55 -19.22 -11.77
N PRO A 85 8.75 -17.89 -11.80
CA PRO A 85 8.63 -17.05 -10.61
C PRO A 85 7.19 -17.02 -10.11
N GLY A 86 7.03 -17.09 -8.79
CA GLY A 86 5.74 -16.93 -8.13
C GLY A 86 5.33 -15.46 -8.02
N SER A 87 4.04 -15.21 -7.75
CA SER A 87 3.45 -13.87 -7.60
C SER A 87 4.27 -12.89 -6.75
N TRP A 88 4.64 -13.24 -5.53
CA TRP A 88 5.45 -12.35 -4.65
C TRP A 88 6.93 -12.24 -5.04
N LEU A 89 7.40 -13.14 -5.92
CA LEU A 89 8.74 -13.11 -6.53
C LEU A 89 8.77 -12.34 -7.84
N THR A 90 7.63 -11.83 -8.31
CA THR A 90 7.60 -10.98 -9.50
C THR A 90 8.51 -9.78 -9.25
N PRO A 91 9.45 -9.48 -10.15
CA PRO A 91 10.33 -8.33 -9.98
C PRO A 91 9.55 -7.04 -10.14
N LEU A 92 10.02 -6.01 -9.45
CA LEU A 92 9.51 -4.66 -9.59
C LEU A 92 9.60 -4.19 -11.05
N ARG A 93 8.52 -3.58 -11.55
CA ARG A 93 8.50 -3.00 -12.90
C ARG A 93 9.29 -1.69 -12.89
N ASN A 94 10.38 -1.63 -13.67
CA ASN A 94 11.22 -0.46 -13.97
C ASN A 94 12.48 -0.22 -13.10
N GLU A 95 12.98 -1.19 -12.33
CA GLU A 95 14.28 -1.05 -11.65
C GLU A 95 15.33 -2.00 -12.23
N ILE A 96 16.60 -1.55 -12.16
CA ILE A 96 17.79 -2.33 -12.52
C ILE A 96 18.02 -3.45 -11.49
N ASP A 97 17.54 -3.24 -10.26
CA ASP A 97 17.46 -4.26 -9.21
C ASP A 97 16.11 -4.97 -9.25
N GLU A 98 16.15 -6.29 -9.46
CA GLU A 98 14.98 -7.18 -9.49
C GLU A 98 14.42 -7.45 -8.09
N MET A 99 14.05 -6.41 -7.36
CA MET A 99 13.49 -6.57 -6.02
C MET A 99 12.10 -7.25 -6.10
N PRO A 100 11.88 -8.38 -5.40
CA PRO A 100 10.59 -9.05 -5.36
C PRO A 100 9.48 -8.16 -4.79
N LEU A 101 8.25 -8.22 -5.34
CA LEU A 101 7.10 -7.46 -4.81
C LEU A 101 6.90 -7.63 -3.30
N GLY A 102 7.15 -8.83 -2.76
CA GLY A 102 7.06 -9.06 -1.32
C GLY A 102 8.07 -8.23 -0.51
N GLU A 103 9.29 -8.06 -1.00
CA GLU A 103 10.31 -7.21 -0.34
C GLU A 103 9.97 -5.72 -0.50
N VAL A 104 9.47 -5.31 -1.68
CA VAL A 104 8.99 -3.93 -1.90
C VAL A 104 7.92 -3.55 -0.88
N LEU A 105 6.95 -4.43 -0.63
CA LEU A 105 5.89 -4.16 0.36
C LEU A 105 6.47 -4.06 1.78
N LYS A 106 7.42 -4.92 2.16
CA LYS A 106 8.09 -4.85 3.47
C LYS A 106 8.80 -3.52 3.66
N ASP A 107 9.55 -3.07 2.67
CA ASP A 107 10.25 -1.79 2.69
C ASP A 107 9.29 -0.60 2.81
N TRP A 108 8.19 -0.63 2.05
CA TRP A 108 7.17 0.43 2.11
C TRP A 108 6.53 0.55 3.50
N ILE A 109 6.30 -0.57 4.18
CA ILE A 109 5.74 -0.59 5.54
C ILE A 109 6.81 -0.16 6.57
N ARG A 110 8.03 -0.68 6.46
CA ARG A 110 9.15 -0.38 7.38
C ARG A 110 9.48 1.11 7.37
N ASP A 111 9.68 1.66 6.18
CA ASP A 111 10.16 3.03 5.98
C ASP A 111 9.00 4.05 5.90
N GLN A 112 7.78 3.59 6.12
CA GLN A 112 6.56 4.40 6.07
C GLN A 112 6.44 5.22 4.78
N LYS A 113 6.79 4.62 3.62
CA LYS A 113 6.78 5.28 2.31
C LYS A 113 5.39 5.78 1.89
N TYR A 114 4.33 5.37 2.56
CA TYR A 114 2.97 5.91 2.39
C TYR A 114 2.75 7.29 3.03
N LEU A 115 3.68 7.74 3.89
CA LEU A 115 3.74 9.09 4.48
C LEU A 115 4.92 9.92 3.96
N GLU A 116 5.77 9.35 3.09
CA GLU A 116 6.93 10.06 2.54
C GLU A 116 6.52 11.39 1.88
N GLY A 117 7.17 12.49 2.29
CA GLY A 117 6.88 13.84 1.79
C GLY A 117 5.54 14.42 2.27
N CYS A 118 4.91 13.84 3.30
CA CYS A 118 3.68 14.35 3.91
C CYS A 118 4.02 15.46 4.92
N PRO A 119 3.67 16.74 4.69
CA PRO A 119 4.07 17.86 5.55
C PRO A 119 3.52 17.80 6.98
N TRP A 120 2.47 17.02 7.21
CA TRP A 120 1.77 16.85 8.48
C TRP A 120 1.84 15.37 8.95
N ALA A 121 2.93 14.67 8.61
CA ALA A 121 3.13 13.27 9.00
C ALA A 121 3.05 13.06 10.52
N ASP A 122 3.57 14.01 11.30
CA ASP A 122 3.61 13.97 12.77
C ASP A 122 2.21 14.07 13.40
N ASP A 123 1.25 14.69 12.70
CA ASP A 123 -0.13 14.84 13.14
C ASP A 123 -1.03 13.65 12.73
N ILE A 124 -0.51 12.72 11.92
CA ILE A 124 -1.26 11.55 11.45
C ILE A 124 -0.92 10.32 12.28
N HIS A 125 -1.96 9.64 12.76
CA HIS A 125 -1.80 8.30 13.30
C HIS A 125 -1.32 7.32 12.22
N SER A 126 -0.04 6.96 12.27
CA SER A 126 0.67 6.19 11.23
C SER A 126 -0.03 4.88 10.85
N LEU A 127 -0.54 4.12 11.83
CA LEU A 127 -1.31 2.90 11.56
C LEU A 127 -2.60 3.17 10.76
N SER A 128 -3.29 4.27 11.06
CA SER A 128 -4.52 4.65 10.36
C SER A 128 -4.21 5.10 8.92
N ALA A 129 -3.10 5.79 8.71
CA ALA A 129 -2.59 6.11 7.39
C ALA A 129 -2.26 4.86 6.58
N MET A 130 -1.57 3.89 7.18
CA MET A 130 -1.20 2.64 6.54
C MET A 130 -2.42 1.80 6.11
N ARG A 131 -3.44 1.70 6.98
CA ARG A 131 -4.71 1.03 6.63
C ARG A 131 -5.41 1.73 5.47
N ARG A 132 -5.44 3.06 5.44
CA ARG A 132 -6.02 3.83 4.33
C ARG A 132 -5.25 3.65 3.04
N PHE A 133 -3.92 3.72 3.11
CA PHE A 133 -3.03 3.44 2.00
C PHE A 133 -3.36 2.08 1.37
N TRP A 134 -3.41 1.03 2.19
CA TRP A 134 -3.72 -0.31 1.69
C TRP A 134 -5.14 -0.42 1.13
N ASN A 135 -6.12 0.22 1.76
CA ASN A 135 -7.49 0.24 1.24
C ASN A 135 -7.57 0.88 -0.15
N TYR A 136 -6.78 1.94 -0.42
CA TYR A 136 -6.70 2.52 -1.76
C TYR A 136 -6.03 1.57 -2.76
N VAL A 137 -4.92 0.93 -2.38
CA VAL A 137 -4.24 -0.07 -3.22
C VAL A 137 -5.18 -1.23 -3.55
N TYR A 138 -5.87 -1.77 -2.54
CA TYR A 138 -6.80 -2.88 -2.70
C TYR A 138 -8.06 -2.47 -3.48
N GLY A 139 -8.58 -1.26 -3.26
CA GLY A 139 -9.69 -0.72 -4.03
C GLY A 139 -9.34 -0.59 -5.51
N GLN A 140 -8.14 -0.09 -5.83
CA GLN A 140 -7.63 0.00 -7.20
C GLN A 140 -7.44 -1.39 -7.82
N TYR A 141 -6.89 -2.34 -7.05
CA TYR A 141 -6.76 -3.75 -7.46
C TYR A 141 -8.11 -4.38 -7.82
N CYS A 142 -9.11 -4.25 -6.94
CA CYS A 142 -10.45 -4.79 -7.15
C CYS A 142 -11.14 -4.16 -8.35
N TYR A 143 -10.97 -2.84 -8.54
CA TYR A 143 -11.51 -2.13 -9.69
C TYR A 143 -10.90 -2.64 -11.01
N GLU A 144 -9.57 -2.71 -11.12
CA GLU A 144 -8.90 -3.22 -12.32
C GLU A 144 -9.26 -4.67 -12.60
N LYS A 145 -9.33 -5.51 -11.57
CA LYS A 145 -9.73 -6.91 -11.71
C LYS A 145 -11.14 -7.04 -12.28
N THR A 146 -12.07 -6.20 -11.83
CA THR A 146 -13.50 -6.30 -12.19
C THR A 146 -13.80 -5.69 -13.55
N LEU A 147 -13.14 -4.56 -13.87
CA LEU A 147 -13.49 -3.76 -15.04
C LEU A 147 -12.44 -3.80 -16.15
N GLY A 148 -11.30 -4.46 -15.93
CA GLY A 148 -10.21 -4.59 -16.91
C GLY A 148 -9.49 -3.28 -17.25
N LYS A 149 -9.79 -2.19 -16.54
CA LYS A 149 -9.20 -0.86 -16.73
C LYS A 149 -8.81 -0.23 -15.41
N GLY A 150 -7.82 0.66 -15.45
CA GLY A 150 -7.39 1.41 -14.26
C GLY A 150 -8.52 2.27 -13.69
N MET A 151 -8.53 2.42 -12.36
CA MET A 151 -9.50 3.27 -11.68
C MET A 151 -9.29 4.73 -12.09
N PRO A 152 -10.32 5.42 -12.64
CA PRO A 152 -10.26 6.85 -12.91
C PRO A 152 -10.43 7.58 -11.58
N LEU A 153 -9.44 7.45 -10.71
CA LEU A 153 -9.34 8.35 -9.56
C LEU A 153 -8.88 9.68 -10.15
N GLU A 154 -9.81 10.48 -10.63
CA GLU A 154 -9.52 11.76 -11.26
C GLU A 154 -8.66 12.61 -10.32
N GLU A 155 -7.64 13.23 -10.90
CA GLU A 155 -6.95 14.37 -10.35
C GLU A 155 -7.99 15.48 -10.21
N VAL A 156 -8.71 15.50 -9.08
CA VAL A 156 -9.45 16.70 -8.69
C VAL A 156 -8.39 17.68 -8.21
N ASP A 157 -7.72 18.30 -9.18
CA ASP A 157 -6.97 19.52 -8.99
C ASP A 157 -8.01 20.60 -8.67
N PRO A 158 -8.11 21.07 -7.42
CA PRO A 158 -8.93 22.23 -7.15
C PRO A 158 -8.11 23.42 -7.63
N SER A 159 -8.31 23.81 -8.90
CA SER A 159 -8.08 25.18 -9.33
C SER A 159 -8.75 26.17 -8.38
#